data_AF-G5KE65-F1
#
_entry.id   AF-G5KE65-F1
#
_cell.length_a   1.000
_cell.length_b   1.000
_cell.length_c   1.000
_cell.angle_alpha   90.00
_cell.angle_beta   90.00
_cell.angle_gamma   90.00
#
_symmetry.space_group_name_H-M   'P 1'
#
loop_
_entity.id
_entity.type
_entity.pdbx_description
1 polymer ?
#
loop_
_entity_poly.entity_id
_entity_poly.type
_entity_poly.pdbx_seq_one_letter_code
_entity_poly.pdbx_strand_id
1 'polypeptide(L)'
;MSKNLKTSEYQNYEIFGEDDLYIIKDKVRKKYYKLDYSDVLSMGVIFKDREEKISNFNYIFFVCSIIALEIVNVLILFYSHEEVVGITRDDFIKYLLIYFPFFIYFHELGHITFFKYFGRRVDKIGFKLNYIFPSFYVRMNDTYMLSKKEKIVVHLGGIFFSLILNNIMFTLGVCLKCTILIYLAKYMAIDILYNSIPLMNSDGYKVIIATRGVLEAKSFNENSMLVKVIKLCNIIFVILYTVWFIFNI
;
A
#
# COMPACT_ATOMS: atom_id res chain seq x y z
N MET A 1 -11.44 -5.25 23.99
CA MET A 1 -10.14 -5.45 24.66
C MET A 1 -9.27 -4.26 24.37
N SER A 2 -8.78 -3.54 25.40
CA SER A 2 -7.79 -2.48 25.19
C SER A 2 -6.52 -3.11 24.63
N LYS A 3 -6.09 -2.65 23.45
CA LYS A 3 -4.82 -3.09 22.87
C LYS A 3 -3.67 -2.70 23.80
N ASN A 4 -2.81 -3.64 24.12
CA ASN A 4 -1.57 -3.37 24.85
C ASN A 4 -0.44 -3.17 23.85
N LEU A 5 -0.17 -1.91 23.53
CA LEU A 5 0.98 -1.53 22.72
C LEU A 5 2.14 -1.22 23.66
N LYS A 6 3.28 -1.87 23.42
CA LYS A 6 4.47 -1.77 24.27
C LYS A 6 5.68 -1.44 23.44
N THR A 7 6.60 -0.67 24.01
CA THR A 7 7.89 -0.36 23.38
C THR A 7 9.01 -0.49 24.39
N SER A 8 10.18 -0.87 23.90
CA SER A 8 11.42 -0.79 24.66
C SER A 8 12.58 -0.50 23.72
N GLU A 9 13.59 0.17 24.24
CA GLU A 9 14.87 0.33 23.56
C GLU A 9 15.97 -0.20 24.46
N TYR A 10 16.79 -1.08 23.90
CA TYR A 10 17.93 -1.66 24.59
C TYR A 10 19.15 -1.64 23.69
N GLN A 11 20.12 -0.78 24.00
CA GLN A 11 21.33 -0.57 23.21
C GLN A 11 21.02 -0.33 21.72
N ASN A 12 21.38 -1.28 20.85
CA ASN A 12 21.19 -1.24 19.39
C ASN A 12 19.87 -1.86 18.93
N TYR A 13 18.99 -2.26 19.85
CA TYR A 13 17.73 -2.92 19.55
C TYR A 13 16.54 -2.03 19.91
N GLU A 14 15.56 -2.02 19.02
CA GLU A 14 14.24 -1.47 19.28
C GLU A 14 13.24 -2.63 19.32
N ILE A 15 12.41 -2.67 20.35
CA ILE A 15 11.40 -3.71 20.54
C ILE A 15 10.02 -3.06 20.53
N PHE A 16 9.13 -3.60 19.70
CA PHE A 16 7.73 -3.22 19.63
C PHE A 16 6.86 -4.44 19.90
N GLY A 17 5.89 -4.29 20.80
CA GLY A 17 4.90 -5.30 21.13
C GLY A 17 3.49 -4.80 20.82
N GLU A 18 2.67 -5.64 20.22
CA GLU A 18 1.22 -5.46 20.11
C GLU A 18 0.54 -6.77 20.48
N ASP A 19 -0.21 -6.75 21.58
CA ASP A 19 -0.83 -7.94 22.16
C ASP A 19 0.26 -8.98 22.53
N ASP A 20 0.23 -10.19 21.96
CA ASP A 20 1.22 -11.26 22.20
C ASP A 20 2.38 -11.27 21.17
N LEU A 21 2.32 -10.40 20.16
CA LEU A 21 3.31 -10.35 19.09
C LEU A 21 4.39 -9.33 19.40
N TYR A 22 5.65 -9.78 19.45
CA TYR A 22 6.80 -8.91 19.65
C TYR A 22 7.73 -8.95 18.44
N ILE A 23 8.25 -7.77 18.10
CA ILE A 23 9.17 -7.58 16.99
C ILE A 23 10.39 -6.85 17.52
N ILE A 24 11.57 -7.39 17.22
CA ILE A 24 12.87 -6.76 17.49
C ILE A 24 13.48 -6.27 16.18
N LYS A 25 13.92 -5.01 16.18
CA LYS A 25 14.73 -4.41 15.12
C LYS A 25 16.15 -4.28 15.62
N ASP A 26 17.06 -4.91 14.89
CA ASP A 26 18.49 -4.63 14.99
C ASP A 26 18.77 -3.35 14.20
N LYS A 27 19.06 -2.25 14.90
CA LYS A 27 19.29 -0.92 14.29
C LYS A 27 20.56 -0.90 13.42
N VAL A 28 21.54 -1.76 13.71
CA VAL A 28 22.83 -1.83 13.00
C VAL A 28 22.71 -2.68 11.74
N ARG A 29 22.18 -3.90 11.86
CA ARG A 29 22.04 -4.84 10.74
C ARG A 29 20.82 -4.57 9.87
N LYS A 30 19.90 -3.70 10.31
CA LYS A 30 18.60 -3.43 9.68
C LYS A 30 17.80 -4.72 9.43
N LYS A 31 17.81 -5.62 10.42
CA LYS A 31 17.08 -6.90 10.41
C LYS A 31 15.97 -6.88 11.46
N TYR A 32 14.91 -7.62 11.17
CA TYR A 32 13.71 -7.72 12.00
C TYR A 32 13.50 -9.17 12.39
N TYR A 33 13.18 -9.40 13.65
CA TYR A 33 12.99 -10.71 14.24
C TYR A 33 11.66 -10.75 14.97
N LYS A 34 10.90 -11.83 14.79
CA LYS A 34 9.69 -12.09 15.55
C LYS A 34 10.07 -12.85 16.81
N LEU A 35 9.48 -12.47 17.94
CA LEU A 35 9.57 -13.19 19.20
C LEU A 35 8.18 -13.43 19.78
N ASP A 36 8.07 -14.50 20.53
CA ASP A 36 6.91 -14.78 21.36
C ASP A 36 7.09 -14.14 22.74
N TYR A 37 5.98 -13.90 23.44
CA TYR A 37 5.97 -13.20 24.72
C TYR A 37 6.87 -13.85 25.79
N SER A 38 6.94 -15.19 25.81
CA SER A 38 7.79 -15.95 26.74
C SER A 38 9.28 -15.63 26.58
N ASP A 39 9.75 -15.51 25.34
CA ASP A 39 11.15 -15.23 25.04
C ASP A 39 11.50 -13.82 25.51
N VAL A 40 10.59 -12.87 25.28
CA VAL A 40 10.75 -11.48 25.69
C VAL A 40 10.78 -11.31 27.21
N LEU A 41 9.93 -12.05 27.94
CA LEU A 41 9.95 -12.06 29.40
C LEU A 41 11.29 -12.58 29.96
N SER A 42 11.85 -13.62 29.33
CA SER A 42 13.13 -14.20 29.74
C SER A 42 14.32 -13.24 29.62
N MET A 43 14.20 -12.21 28.76
CA MET A 43 15.24 -11.21 28.54
C MET A 43 15.28 -10.11 29.62
N GLY A 44 14.31 -10.08 30.55
CA GLY A 44 14.27 -9.08 31.62
C GLY A 44 14.09 -7.64 31.11
N VAL A 45 13.51 -7.46 29.93
CA VAL A 45 13.34 -6.15 29.28
C VAL A 45 12.21 -5.37 29.95
N ILE A 46 12.49 -4.10 30.29
CA ILE A 46 11.48 -3.18 30.81
C ILE A 46 10.73 -2.55 29.64
N PHE A 47 9.40 -2.71 29.63
CA PHE A 47 8.52 -2.13 28.62
C PHE A 47 7.86 -0.84 29.11
N LYS A 48 7.72 0.12 28.19
CA LYS A 48 6.88 1.29 28.34
C LYS A 48 5.61 1.11 27.51
N ASP A 49 4.48 1.49 28.06
CA ASP A 49 3.24 1.57 27.29
C ASP A 49 3.37 2.63 26.19
N ARG A 50 2.79 2.33 25.03
CA ARG A 50 2.80 3.19 23.86
C ARG A 50 1.38 3.44 23.43
N GLU A 51 1.00 4.69 23.24
CA GLU A 51 -0.33 5.00 22.70
C GLU A 51 -0.37 4.79 21.17
N GLU A 52 -1.56 4.55 20.62
CA GLU A 52 -1.77 4.62 19.17
C GLU A 52 -1.64 6.09 18.74
N LYS A 53 -0.87 6.35 17.68
CA LYS A 53 -0.65 7.72 17.17
C LYS A 53 -1.84 8.27 16.36
N ILE A 54 -2.88 7.46 16.17
CA ILE A 54 -4.12 7.83 15.51
C ILE A 54 -5.30 7.44 16.40
N SER A 55 -6.19 8.40 16.64
CA SER A 55 -7.42 8.14 17.38
C SER A 55 -8.37 7.24 16.59
N ASN A 56 -9.26 6.52 17.29
CA ASN A 56 -10.29 5.69 16.64
C ASN A 56 -11.16 6.51 15.68
N PHE A 57 -11.54 7.72 16.07
CA PHE A 57 -12.34 8.61 15.24
C PHE A 57 -11.61 8.97 13.94
N ASN A 58 -10.35 9.41 14.02
CA ASN A 58 -9.56 9.78 12.84
C ASN A 58 -9.30 8.56 11.94
N TYR A 59 -9.07 7.39 12.52
CA TYR A 59 -8.92 6.14 11.77
C TYR A 59 -10.19 5.78 10.99
N ILE A 60 -11.35 5.81 11.66
CA ILE A 60 -12.64 5.51 11.01
C ILE A 60 -12.92 6.55 9.92
N PHE A 61 -12.75 7.83 10.22
CA PHE A 61 -12.93 8.90 9.25
C PHE A 61 -12.04 8.72 8.01
N PHE A 62 -10.77 8.36 8.20
CA PHE A 62 -9.83 8.08 7.11
C PHE A 62 -10.24 6.88 6.25
N VAL A 63 -10.68 5.78 6.87
CA VAL A 63 -11.16 4.62 6.11
C VAL A 63 -12.45 4.96 5.35
N CYS A 64 -13.39 5.68 5.98
CA CYS A 64 -14.62 6.11 5.33
C CYS A 64 -14.37 7.07 4.17
N SER A 65 -13.38 7.98 4.26
CA SER A 65 -13.05 8.89 3.17
C SER A 65 -12.47 8.15 1.96
N ILE A 66 -11.64 7.12 2.19
CA ILE A 66 -11.17 6.24 1.11
C ILE A 66 -12.33 5.53 0.44
N ILE A 67 -13.24 4.94 1.22
CA ILE A 67 -14.40 4.24 0.67
C ILE A 67 -15.25 5.20 -0.17
N ALA A 68 -15.50 6.42 0.32
CA ALA A 68 -16.24 7.43 -0.43
C ALA A 68 -15.53 7.81 -1.74
N LEU A 69 -14.21 8.05 -1.70
CA LEU A 69 -13.42 8.36 -2.89
C LEU A 69 -13.36 7.20 -3.88
N GLU A 70 -13.33 5.96 -3.40
CA GLU A 70 -13.34 4.76 -4.24
C GLU A 70 -14.70 4.58 -4.92
N ILE A 71 -15.81 4.92 -4.25
CA ILE A 71 -17.13 4.98 -4.89
C ILE A 71 -17.11 5.99 -6.04
N VAL A 72 -16.57 7.19 -5.83
CA VAL A 72 -16.43 8.18 -6.91
C VAL A 72 -15.52 7.65 -8.02
N ASN A 73 -14.42 6.96 -7.67
CA ASN A 73 -13.51 6.34 -8.62
C ASN A 73 -14.22 5.30 -9.52
N VAL A 74 -15.12 4.50 -8.96
CA VAL A 74 -15.97 3.58 -9.73
C VAL A 74 -16.94 4.35 -10.63
N LEU A 75 -17.56 5.44 -10.14
CA LEU A 75 -18.47 6.27 -10.94
C LEU A 75 -17.76 6.92 -12.14
N ILE A 76 -16.49 7.30 -12.02
CA ILE A 76 -15.66 7.83 -13.12
C ILE A 76 -15.62 6.87 -14.32
N LEU A 77 -15.58 5.56 -14.07
CA LEU A 77 -15.54 4.55 -15.15
C LEU A 77 -16.80 4.60 -16.02
N PHE A 78 -17.96 4.88 -15.41
CA PHE A 78 -19.25 4.92 -16.08
C PHE A 78 -19.62 6.31 -16.63
N TYR A 79 -18.79 7.33 -16.40
CA TYR A 79 -19.06 8.68 -16.88
C TYR A 79 -19.03 8.75 -18.40
N SER A 80 -20.14 9.16 -19.02
CA SER A 80 -20.21 9.48 -20.45
C SER A 80 -19.90 10.97 -20.67
N HIS A 81 -19.20 11.27 -21.77
CA HIS A 81 -18.92 12.63 -22.20
C HIS A 81 -19.05 12.69 -23.72
N GLU A 82 -19.50 13.84 -24.23
CA GLU A 82 -19.45 14.11 -25.66
C GLU A 82 -18.00 14.35 -26.07
N GLU A 83 -17.51 13.59 -27.03
CA GLU A 83 -16.17 13.80 -27.58
C GLU A 83 -16.17 15.09 -28.42
N VAL A 84 -15.55 16.15 -27.89
CA VAL A 84 -15.40 17.43 -28.59
C VAL A 84 -14.28 17.36 -29.65
N VAL A 85 -13.25 16.56 -29.39
CA VAL A 85 -12.11 16.31 -30.28
C VAL A 85 -11.73 14.84 -30.15
N GLY A 86 -11.61 14.13 -31.28
CA GLY A 86 -11.16 12.74 -31.31
C GLY A 86 -9.71 12.63 -30.86
N ILE A 87 -9.46 11.91 -29.75
CA ILE A 87 -8.11 11.62 -29.27
C ILE A 87 -7.62 10.37 -29.97
N THR A 88 -6.45 10.46 -30.61
CA THR A 88 -5.83 9.27 -31.21
C THR A 88 -5.23 8.36 -30.13
N ARG A 89 -5.05 7.09 -30.47
CA ARG A 89 -4.34 6.14 -29.60
C ARG A 89 -2.93 6.63 -29.25
N ASP A 90 -2.24 7.23 -30.20
CA ASP A 90 -0.85 7.68 -30.02
C ASP A 90 -0.77 8.88 -29.07
N ASP A 91 -1.73 9.81 -29.17
CA ASP A 91 -1.85 10.91 -28.21
C ASP A 91 -2.08 10.37 -26.80
N PHE A 92 -3.03 9.44 -26.63
CA PHE A 92 -3.30 8.84 -25.34
C PHE A 92 -2.05 8.19 -24.74
N ILE A 93 -1.32 7.37 -25.51
CA ILE A 93 -0.09 6.71 -25.05
C ILE A 93 0.96 7.75 -24.65
N LYS A 94 1.15 8.80 -25.45
CA LYS A 94 2.12 9.86 -25.16
C LYS A 94 1.82 10.56 -23.83
N TYR A 95 0.57 10.98 -23.61
CA TYR A 95 0.19 11.63 -22.35
C TYR A 95 0.22 10.66 -21.17
N LEU A 96 -0.13 9.39 -21.38
CA LEU A 96 -0.04 8.36 -20.36
C LEU A 96 1.40 8.15 -19.90
N LEU A 97 2.37 8.07 -20.82
CA LEU A 97 3.78 7.91 -20.50
C LEU A 97 4.34 9.09 -19.67
N ILE A 98 3.81 10.29 -19.86
CA ILE A 98 4.18 11.48 -19.08
C ILE A 98 3.49 11.46 -17.71
N TYR A 99 2.22 11.11 -17.66
CA TYR A 99 1.40 11.17 -16.45
C TYR A 99 1.66 10.01 -15.48
N PHE A 100 1.93 8.81 -15.99
CA PHE A 100 2.06 7.60 -15.17
C PHE A 100 3.20 7.67 -14.13
N PRO A 101 4.42 8.16 -14.44
CA PRO A 101 5.46 8.34 -13.43
C PRO A 101 5.05 9.33 -12.33
N PHE A 102 4.34 10.40 -12.69
CA PHE A 102 3.82 11.38 -11.74
C PHE A 102 2.75 10.75 -10.83
N PHE A 103 1.87 9.92 -11.39
CA PHE A 103 0.88 9.17 -10.64
C PHE A 103 1.53 8.22 -9.62
N ILE A 104 2.52 7.42 -10.04
CA ILE A 104 3.28 6.54 -9.15
C ILE A 104 3.99 7.34 -8.04
N TYR A 105 4.59 8.47 -8.40
CA TYR A 105 5.25 9.33 -7.40
C TYR A 105 4.26 9.80 -6.32
N PHE A 106 3.06 10.23 -6.70
CA PHE A 106 2.03 10.65 -5.75
C PHE A 106 1.53 9.49 -4.88
N HIS A 107 1.37 8.30 -5.46
CA HIS A 107 1.05 7.09 -4.71
C HIS A 107 2.10 6.79 -3.63
N GLU A 108 3.37 6.70 -4.01
CA GLU A 108 4.46 6.43 -3.06
C GLU A 108 4.61 7.56 -2.02
N LEU A 109 4.36 8.82 -2.41
CA LEU A 109 4.35 9.95 -1.48
C LEU A 109 3.28 9.78 -0.39
N GLY A 110 2.13 9.19 -0.72
CA GLY A 110 1.08 8.87 0.25
C GLY A 110 1.57 7.94 1.35
N HIS A 111 2.21 6.83 0.97
CA HIS A 111 2.83 5.93 1.95
C HIS A 111 3.87 6.64 2.80
N ILE A 112 4.79 7.39 2.18
CA ILE A 112 5.86 8.10 2.88
C ILE A 112 5.29 9.10 3.89
N THR A 113 4.21 9.79 3.52
CA THR A 113 3.56 10.81 4.34
C THR A 113 3.03 10.20 5.63
N PHE A 114 2.22 9.14 5.54
CA PHE A 114 1.68 8.48 6.73
C PHE A 114 2.77 7.74 7.52
N PHE A 115 3.78 7.19 6.83
CA PHE A 115 4.90 6.53 7.49
C PHE A 115 5.70 7.50 8.37
N LYS A 116 5.95 8.71 7.86
CA LYS A 116 6.57 9.81 8.62
C LYS A 116 5.66 10.34 9.71
N TYR A 117 4.35 10.46 9.45
CA TYR A 117 3.37 10.86 10.46
C TYR A 117 3.40 9.94 11.69
N PHE A 118 3.57 8.63 11.48
CA PHE A 118 3.76 7.67 12.58
C PHE A 118 5.18 7.61 13.15
N GLY A 119 6.04 8.59 12.82
CA GLY A 119 7.38 8.75 13.36
C GLY A 119 8.41 7.73 12.84
N ARG A 120 8.12 7.05 11.73
CA ARG A 120 9.08 6.17 11.05
C ARG A 120 9.74 6.91 9.89
N ARG A 121 10.90 6.42 9.46
CA ARG A 121 11.66 7.01 8.35
C ARG A 121 11.86 5.96 7.28
N VAL A 122 11.72 6.38 6.03
CA VAL A 122 11.98 5.54 4.86
C VAL A 122 13.45 5.13 4.86
N ASP A 123 13.72 3.84 4.64
CA ASP A 123 15.09 3.32 4.61
C ASP A 123 15.81 3.63 3.30
N LYS A 124 15.12 3.35 2.18
CA LYS A 124 15.63 3.52 0.81
C LYS A 124 14.46 3.81 -0.12
N ILE A 125 14.66 4.75 -1.03
CA ILE A 125 13.81 4.95 -2.20
C ILE A 125 14.63 4.45 -3.40
N GLY A 126 14.04 3.65 -4.27
CA GLY A 126 14.76 3.12 -5.42
C GLY A 126 13.84 2.67 -6.54
N PHE A 127 14.48 2.14 -7.58
CA PHE A 127 13.82 1.56 -8.73
C PHE A 127 14.09 0.05 -8.73
N LYS A 128 13.06 -0.75 -8.97
CA LYS A 128 13.16 -2.21 -9.07
C LYS A 128 12.28 -2.70 -10.20
N LEU A 129 12.74 -3.71 -10.93
CA LEU A 129 11.89 -4.45 -11.84
C LEU A 129 11.04 -5.44 -11.02
N ASN A 130 9.73 -5.23 -10.98
CA ASN A 130 8.79 -6.24 -10.49
C ASN A 130 8.33 -7.06 -11.70
N TYR A 131 8.86 -8.29 -11.79
CA TYR A 131 8.74 -9.14 -12.97
C TYR A 131 9.35 -8.47 -14.21
N ILE A 132 8.52 -7.91 -15.10
CA ILE A 132 8.94 -7.32 -16.37
C ILE A 132 8.80 -5.78 -16.34
N PHE A 133 8.02 -5.24 -15.39
CA PHE A 133 7.71 -3.81 -15.35
C PHE A 133 8.62 -3.04 -14.39
N PRO A 134 9.12 -1.87 -14.80
CA PRO A 134 9.78 -0.94 -13.90
C PRO A 134 8.81 -0.46 -12.82
N SER A 135 9.19 -0.63 -11.56
CA SER A 135 8.45 -0.18 -10.38
C SER A 135 9.36 0.70 -9.53
N PHE A 136 8.92 1.93 -9.26
CA PHE A 136 9.47 2.68 -8.13
C PHE A 136 9.05 1.96 -6.85
N TYR A 137 9.97 1.82 -5.90
CA TYR A 137 9.67 1.20 -4.62
C TYR A 137 10.26 2.02 -3.48
N VAL A 138 9.46 2.16 -2.43
CA VAL A 138 9.87 2.75 -1.15
C VAL A 138 10.03 1.62 -0.14
N ARG A 139 11.27 1.42 0.34
CA ARG A 139 11.54 0.42 1.39
C ARG A 139 11.09 0.97 2.74
N MET A 140 10.00 0.41 3.26
CA MET A 140 9.41 0.74 4.56
C MET A 140 9.43 -0.48 5.49
N ASN A 141 10.60 -1.07 5.74
CA ASN A 141 10.67 -2.25 6.62
C ASN A 141 10.26 -1.91 8.07
N ASP A 142 10.46 -0.66 8.48
CA ASP A 142 10.00 -0.14 9.77
C ASP A 142 8.47 -0.16 9.95
N THR A 143 7.69 -0.50 8.91
CA THR A 143 6.26 -0.80 9.03
C THR A 143 6.00 -1.97 9.96
N TYR A 144 6.96 -2.89 10.15
CA TYR A 144 6.85 -3.93 11.18
C TYR A 144 6.75 -3.35 12.60
N MET A 145 7.31 -2.17 12.84
CA MET A 145 7.35 -1.48 14.13
C MET A 145 6.21 -0.48 14.36
N LEU A 146 5.11 -0.67 13.63
CA LEU A 146 3.86 0.08 13.76
C LEU A 146 2.76 -0.83 14.33
N SER A 147 1.73 -0.25 14.94
CA SER A 147 0.54 -1.03 15.32
C SER A 147 -0.26 -1.47 14.09
N LYS A 148 -1.14 -2.46 14.22
CA LYS A 148 -2.01 -2.93 13.12
C LYS A 148 -2.74 -1.79 12.41
N LYS A 149 -3.29 -0.82 13.16
CA LYS A 149 -4.00 0.33 12.56
C LYS A 149 -3.06 1.27 11.81
N GLU A 150 -1.91 1.56 12.40
CA GLU A 150 -0.91 2.42 11.78
C GLU A 150 -0.37 1.78 10.49
N LYS A 151 -0.15 0.45 10.47
CA LYS A 151 0.20 -0.29 9.24
C LYS A 151 -0.87 -0.15 8.18
N ILE A 152 -2.15 -0.35 8.54
CA ILE A 152 -3.28 -0.20 7.62
C ILE A 152 -3.30 1.21 7.03
N VAL A 153 -3.16 2.26 7.84
CA VAL A 153 -3.15 3.65 7.36
C VAL A 153 -1.97 3.91 6.43
N VAL A 154 -0.77 3.40 6.74
CA VAL A 154 0.39 3.53 5.84
C VAL A 154 0.13 2.86 4.49
N HIS A 155 -0.37 1.63 4.48
CA HIS A 155 -0.67 0.90 3.24
C HIS A 155 -1.83 1.53 2.45
N LEU A 156 -2.87 2.00 3.12
CA LEU A 156 -3.95 2.75 2.48
C LEU A 156 -3.53 4.15 2.02
N GLY A 157 -2.41 4.67 2.52
CA GLY A 157 -1.90 6.00 2.18
C GLY A 157 -1.62 6.17 0.70
N GLY A 158 -1.09 5.15 0.03
CA GLY A 158 -0.84 5.19 -1.41
C GLY A 158 -2.13 5.27 -2.21
N ILE A 159 -3.07 4.37 -1.92
CA ILE A 159 -4.43 4.38 -2.49
C ILE A 159 -5.12 5.74 -2.26
N PHE A 160 -5.05 6.29 -1.04
CA PHE A 160 -5.67 7.57 -0.71
C PHE A 160 -5.14 8.73 -1.57
N PHE A 161 -3.82 8.82 -1.75
CA PHE A 161 -3.21 9.86 -2.58
C PHE A 161 -3.53 9.67 -4.06
N SER A 162 -3.48 8.42 -4.55
CA SER A 162 -3.90 8.08 -5.91
C SER A 162 -5.35 8.47 -6.17
N LEU A 163 -6.26 8.17 -5.24
CA LEU A 163 -7.67 8.55 -5.31
C LEU A 163 -7.86 10.06 -5.37
N ILE A 164 -7.22 10.82 -4.47
CA ILE A 164 -7.28 12.29 -4.48
C ILE A 164 -6.82 12.83 -5.83
N LEU A 165 -5.64 12.40 -6.29
CA LEU A 165 -5.08 12.86 -7.56
C LEU A 165 -6.02 12.53 -8.72
N ASN A 166 -6.53 11.30 -8.77
CA ASN A 166 -7.42 10.86 -9.85
C ASN A 166 -8.73 11.65 -9.90
N ASN A 167 -9.33 11.89 -8.73
CA ASN A 167 -10.54 12.70 -8.60
C ASN A 167 -10.31 14.16 -9.05
N ILE A 168 -9.17 14.76 -8.70
CA ILE A 168 -8.79 16.11 -9.16
C ILE A 168 -8.61 16.12 -10.68
N MET A 169 -7.88 15.16 -11.25
CA MET A 169 -7.66 15.06 -12.70
C MET A 169 -8.96 14.87 -13.48
N PHE A 170 -9.85 14.02 -12.98
CA PHE A 170 -11.17 13.83 -13.56
C PHE A 170 -11.99 15.13 -13.52
N THR A 171 -12.05 15.78 -12.35
CA THR A 171 -12.81 17.03 -12.17
C THR A 171 -12.29 18.12 -13.09
N LEU A 172 -10.97 18.29 -13.20
CA LEU A 172 -10.37 19.24 -14.15
C LEU A 172 -10.68 18.86 -15.60
N GLY A 173 -10.65 17.57 -15.94
CA GLY A 173 -11.04 17.07 -17.25
C GLY A 173 -12.46 17.47 -17.63
N VAL A 174 -13.41 17.30 -16.71
CA VAL A 174 -14.81 17.70 -16.90
C VAL A 174 -14.96 19.22 -17.01
N CYS A 175 -14.41 19.97 -16.05
CA CYS A 175 -14.55 21.44 -16.01
C CYS A 175 -13.91 22.13 -17.22
N LEU A 176 -12.76 21.64 -17.69
CA LEU A 176 -12.03 22.20 -18.82
C LEU A 176 -12.45 21.59 -20.16
N LYS A 177 -13.41 20.65 -20.18
CA LYS A 177 -13.79 19.86 -21.36
C LYS A 177 -12.57 19.20 -22.04
N CYS A 178 -11.64 18.72 -21.23
CA CYS A 178 -10.39 18.13 -21.65
C CYS A 178 -10.50 16.60 -21.66
N THR A 179 -10.86 16.04 -22.81
CA THR A 179 -11.08 14.60 -23.04
C THR A 179 -9.90 13.73 -22.60
N ILE A 180 -8.65 14.21 -22.79
CA ILE A 180 -7.46 13.42 -22.44
C ILE A 180 -7.35 13.18 -20.93
N LEU A 181 -7.68 14.17 -20.10
CA LEU A 181 -7.66 14.02 -18.65
C LEU A 181 -8.75 13.04 -18.18
N ILE A 182 -9.91 13.04 -18.83
CA ILE A 182 -11.00 12.10 -18.53
C ILE A 182 -10.56 10.66 -18.84
N TYR A 183 -9.94 10.41 -20.00
CA TYR A 183 -9.44 9.07 -20.33
C TYR A 183 -8.29 8.62 -19.42
N LEU A 184 -7.35 9.51 -19.10
CA LEU A 184 -6.28 9.20 -18.14
C LEU A 184 -6.88 8.85 -16.77
N ALA A 185 -7.89 9.60 -16.31
CA ALA A 185 -8.51 9.33 -15.03
C ALA A 185 -9.28 8.01 -15.00
N LYS A 186 -9.96 7.65 -16.10
CA LYS A 186 -10.59 6.33 -16.26
C LYS A 186 -9.57 5.20 -16.27
N TYR A 187 -8.44 5.38 -16.97
CA TYR A 187 -7.37 4.38 -16.99
C TYR A 187 -6.78 4.18 -15.59
N MET A 188 -6.44 5.26 -14.88
CA MET A 188 -5.92 5.16 -13.51
C MET A 188 -6.97 4.68 -12.51
N ALA A 189 -8.26 4.93 -12.74
CA ALA A 189 -9.31 4.37 -11.88
C ALA A 189 -9.26 2.84 -11.83
N ILE A 190 -8.98 2.20 -12.97
CA ILE A 190 -8.77 0.75 -13.06
C ILE A 190 -7.51 0.34 -12.28
N ASP A 191 -6.39 1.05 -12.44
CA ASP A 191 -5.15 0.78 -11.71
C ASP A 191 -5.33 0.88 -10.18
N ILE A 192 -6.05 1.90 -9.72
CA ILE A 192 -6.39 2.07 -8.30
C ILE A 192 -7.22 0.88 -7.79
N LEU A 193 -8.25 0.48 -8.55
CA LEU A 193 -9.07 -0.69 -8.18
C LEU A 193 -8.22 -1.96 -8.06
N TYR A 194 -7.30 -2.19 -9.00
CA TYR A 194 -6.37 -3.32 -8.92
C TYR A 194 -5.49 -3.25 -7.68
N ASN A 195 -5.00 -2.06 -7.31
CA ASN A 195 -4.21 -1.87 -6.09
C ASN A 195 -5.04 -2.01 -4.79
N SER A 196 -6.35 -1.73 -4.84
CA SER A 196 -7.28 -1.90 -3.72
C SER A 196 -7.69 -3.36 -3.49
N ILE A 197 -7.63 -4.22 -4.51
CA ILE A 197 -7.93 -5.66 -4.42
C ILE A 197 -6.69 -6.41 -3.90
N PRO A 198 -6.84 -7.47 -3.08
CA PRO A 198 -5.71 -8.21 -2.49
C PRO A 198 -4.99 -9.16 -3.47
N LEU A 199 -4.48 -8.62 -4.58
CA LEU A 199 -3.75 -9.36 -5.61
C LEU A 199 -2.35 -8.76 -5.82
N MET A 200 -1.42 -9.56 -6.36
CA MET A 200 -0.09 -9.17 -6.83
C MET A 200 0.78 -8.31 -5.87
N ASN A 201 0.79 -8.60 -4.57
CA ASN A 201 1.49 -7.77 -3.56
C ASN A 201 1.01 -6.30 -3.50
N SER A 202 -0.22 -6.03 -3.91
CA SER A 202 -0.85 -4.71 -3.82
C SER A 202 -0.98 -4.21 -2.37
N ASP A 203 -1.34 -2.94 -2.24
CA ASP A 203 -1.69 -2.36 -0.95
C ASP A 203 -2.90 -3.02 -0.30
N GLY A 204 -3.93 -3.36 -1.07
CA GLY A 204 -5.08 -4.12 -0.59
C GLY A 204 -4.66 -5.44 0.05
N TYR A 205 -3.68 -6.14 -0.53
CA TYR A 205 -3.09 -7.33 0.07
C TYR A 205 -2.40 -7.02 1.40
N LYS A 206 -1.57 -5.97 1.44
CA LYS A 206 -0.85 -5.56 2.67
C LYS A 206 -1.81 -5.15 3.79
N VAL A 207 -2.94 -4.51 3.46
CA VAL A 207 -4.00 -4.16 4.42
C VAL A 207 -4.64 -5.41 5.03
N ILE A 208 -4.96 -6.43 4.23
CA ILE A 208 -5.52 -7.69 4.75
C ILE A 208 -4.53 -8.37 5.70
N ILE A 209 -3.25 -8.43 5.32
CA ILE A 209 -2.20 -9.02 6.15
C ILE A 209 -2.04 -8.26 7.47
N ALA A 210 -2.01 -6.92 7.42
CA ALA A 210 -1.95 -6.07 8.61
C ALA A 210 -3.17 -6.25 9.52
N THR A 211 -4.37 -6.35 8.95
CA THR A 211 -5.63 -6.56 9.68
C THR A 211 -5.64 -7.90 10.41
N ARG A 212 -5.12 -8.95 9.75
CA ARG A 212 -4.96 -10.29 10.34
C ARG A 212 -3.80 -10.39 11.33
N GLY A 213 -2.98 -9.35 11.47
CA GLY A 213 -1.77 -9.38 12.31
C GLY A 213 -0.72 -10.40 11.84
N VAL A 214 -0.79 -10.83 10.58
CA VAL A 214 0.15 -11.79 10.01
C VAL A 214 1.39 -11.02 9.56
N LEU A 215 2.57 -11.57 9.82
CA LEU A 215 3.81 -11.07 9.27
C LEU A 215 4.20 -11.88 8.04
N GLU A 216 4.60 -11.21 6.97
CA GLU A 216 5.10 -11.87 5.77
C GLU A 216 6.57 -12.24 5.96
N ALA A 217 6.87 -13.54 5.93
CA ALA A 217 8.22 -14.07 5.94
C ALA A 217 8.83 -14.05 4.53
N LYS A 218 10.16 -13.92 4.45
CA LYS A 218 10.90 -13.99 3.18
C LYS A 218 10.78 -15.36 2.52
N SER A 219 10.78 -16.43 3.32
CA SER A 219 10.59 -17.80 2.83
C SER A 219 9.11 -18.10 2.62
N PHE A 220 8.75 -18.65 1.45
CA PHE A 220 7.36 -19.04 1.15
C PHE A 220 6.83 -20.05 2.18
N ASN A 221 7.66 -21.00 2.61
CA ASN A 221 7.24 -22.08 3.51
C ASN A 221 6.95 -21.61 4.93
N GLU A 222 7.56 -20.51 5.36
CA GLU A 222 7.38 -19.90 6.69
C GLU A 222 6.13 -19.02 6.78
N ASN A 223 5.47 -18.74 5.65
CA ASN A 223 4.27 -17.92 5.62
C ASN A 223 3.02 -18.70 6.07
N SER A 224 2.02 -17.97 6.59
CA SER A 224 0.72 -18.55 6.94
C SER A 224 -0.02 -19.09 5.70
N MET A 225 -0.97 -20.00 5.89
CA MET A 225 -1.74 -20.60 4.79
C MET A 225 -2.45 -19.54 3.94
N LEU A 226 -3.00 -18.51 4.57
CA LEU A 226 -3.63 -17.37 3.88
C LEU A 226 -2.65 -16.69 2.91
N VAL A 227 -1.44 -16.37 3.38
CA VAL A 227 -0.41 -15.73 2.55
C VAL A 227 0.00 -16.65 1.40
N LYS A 228 0.16 -17.95 1.66
CA LYS A 228 0.53 -18.95 0.64
C LYS A 228 -0.53 -19.03 -0.46
N VAL A 229 -1.81 -19.11 -0.09
CA VAL A 229 -2.93 -19.17 -1.05
C VAL A 229 -2.95 -17.93 -1.93
N ILE A 230 -2.89 -16.73 -1.34
CA ILE A 230 -2.90 -15.48 -2.13
C ILE A 230 -1.70 -15.42 -3.09
N LYS A 231 -0.50 -15.80 -2.63
CA LYS A 231 0.70 -15.85 -3.49
C LYS A 231 0.55 -16.86 -4.63
N LEU A 232 -0.02 -18.03 -4.38
CA LEU A 232 -0.30 -19.04 -5.41
C LEU A 232 -1.32 -18.52 -6.44
N CYS A 233 -2.42 -17.93 -5.99
CA CYS A 233 -3.42 -17.32 -6.87
C CYS A 233 -2.79 -16.24 -7.76
N ASN A 234 -1.92 -15.40 -7.21
CA ASN A 234 -1.20 -14.39 -7.98
C ASN A 234 -0.27 -14.98 -9.05
N ILE A 235 0.48 -16.02 -8.72
CA ILE A 235 1.36 -16.70 -9.68
C ILE A 235 0.54 -17.31 -10.81
N ILE A 236 -0.56 -18.01 -10.48
CA ILE A 236 -1.46 -18.62 -11.47
C ILE A 236 -2.05 -17.54 -12.38
N PHE A 237 -2.54 -16.43 -11.81
CA PHE A 237 -3.07 -15.30 -12.57
C PHE A 237 -2.04 -14.73 -13.55
N VAL A 238 -0.81 -14.48 -13.09
CA VAL A 238 0.27 -13.96 -13.96
C VAL A 238 0.60 -14.95 -15.09
N ILE A 239 0.64 -16.26 -14.81
CA ILE A 239 0.87 -17.28 -15.84
C ILE A 239 -0.26 -17.27 -16.87
N LEU A 240 -1.51 -17.34 -16.42
CA LEU A 240 -2.68 -17.35 -17.31
C LEU A 240 -2.74 -16.09 -18.18
N TYR A 241 -2.51 -14.93 -17.58
CA TYR A 241 -2.46 -13.65 -18.29
C TYR A 241 -1.33 -13.62 -19.31
N THR A 242 -0.13 -14.05 -18.95
CA THR A 242 1.04 -14.07 -19.85
C THR A 242 0.81 -15.00 -21.03
N VAL A 243 0.26 -16.20 -20.78
CA VAL A 243 -0.09 -17.17 -21.82
C VAL A 243 -1.14 -16.55 -22.75
N TRP A 244 -2.24 -16.03 -22.20
CA TRP A 244 -3.29 -15.38 -22.98
C TRP A 244 -2.74 -14.24 -23.85
N PHE A 245 -1.86 -13.40 -23.29
CA PHE A 245 -1.24 -12.27 -24.00
C PHE A 245 -0.36 -12.73 -25.17
N ILE A 246 0.46 -13.77 -25.00
CA ILE A 246 1.32 -14.31 -26.07
C ILE A 246 0.49 -14.89 -27.23
N PHE A 247 -0.65 -15.52 -26.93
CA PHE A 247 -1.50 -16.15 -27.94
C PHE A 247 -2.53 -15.21 -28.60
N ASN A 248 -2.64 -13.96 -28.13
CA ASN A 248 -3.58 -12.95 -28.66
C ASN A 248 -2.86 -11.67 -29.16
N ILE A 249 -1.55 -11.74 -29.34
CA ILE A 249 -0.74 -10.79 -30.14
C ILE A 249 -0.59 -11.35 -31.55
#